data_AF-A0A5C4R573-F1
#
_entry.id   AF-A0A5C4R573-F1
#
_cell.length_a   1.000
_cell.length_b   1.000
_cell.length_c   1.000
_cell.angle_alpha   90.00
_cell.angle_beta   90.00
_cell.angle_gamma   90.00
#
_symmetry.space_group_name_H-M   'P 1'
#
loop_
_entity.id
_entity.type
_entity.pdbx_description
1 polymer ?
#
loop_
_entity_poly.entity_id
_entity_poly.type
_entity_poly.pdbx_seq_one_letter_code
_entity_poly.pdbx_strand_id
1 'polypeptide(L)' 'MHTNNKLLDEIEQRALAERVLLNILRATLTRPGAMDNQNVAMMMSVASTERERHGDYKAAALLGQWKTLVDGWT' A
#
# COMPACT_ATOMS: atom_id res chain seq x y z
N MET A 1 22.49 -13.96 13.52
CA MET A 1 21.69 -12.79 13.97
C MET A 1 21.23 -11.87 12.84
N HIS A 2 22.00 -11.69 11.75
CA HIS A 2 21.63 -10.81 10.63
C HIS A 2 20.33 -11.21 9.88
N THR A 3 20.06 -12.52 9.76
CA THR A 3 18.88 -13.05 9.04
C THR A 3 17.55 -12.75 9.74
N ASN A 4 17.53 -12.76 11.09
CA ASN A 4 16.31 -12.49 11.85
C ASN A 4 15.89 -11.01 11.74
N ASN A 5 16.85 -10.09 11.69
CA ASN A 5 16.56 -8.65 11.52
C ASN A 5 16.02 -8.35 10.12
N LYS A 6 16.53 -9.03 9.08
CA LYS A 6 16.00 -8.87 7.71
C LYS A 6 14.58 -9.41 7.57
N LEU A 7 14.29 -10.56 8.19
CA LEU A 7 12.94 -11.12 8.20
C LEU A 7 11.96 -10.22 8.97
N LEU A 8 12.39 -9.67 10.10
CA LEU A 8 11.58 -8.73 10.88
C LEU A 8 11.26 -7.46 10.07
N ASP A 9 12.26 -6.86 9.43
CA ASP A 9 12.08 -5.71 8.52
C ASP A 9 11.09 -6.02 7.38
N GLU A 10 11.15 -7.22 6.80
CA GLU A 10 10.20 -7.65 5.77
C GLU A 10 8.76 -7.72 6.28
N ILE A 11 8.58 -8.27 7.49
CA ILE A 11 7.26 -8.36 8.13
C ILE A 11 6.73 -6.96 8.43
N GLU A 12 7.57 -6.06 8.96
CA GLU A 12 7.20 -4.69 9.30
C GLU A 12 6.80 -3.89 8.05
N GLN A 13 7.60 -3.94 6.99
CA GLN A 13 7.29 -3.21 5.75
C GLN A 13 6.04 -3.76 5.06
N ARG A 14 5.80 -5.07 5.12
CA ARG A 14 4.56 -5.65 4.63
C ARG A 14 3.35 -5.20 5.46
N ALA A 15 3.46 -5.21 6.79
CA ALA A 15 2.39 -4.73 7.67
C ALA A 15 2.06 -3.25 7.43
N LEU A 16 3.06 -2.42 7.09
CA LEU A 16 2.85 -1.03 6.68
C LEU A 16 2.00 -0.92 5.41
N ALA A 17 2.34 -1.68 4.36
CA ALA A 17 1.56 -1.70 3.13
C ALA A 17 0.12 -2.19 3.36
N GLU A 18 -0.04 -3.29 4.13
CA GLU A 18 -1.36 -3.84 4.48
C GLU A 18 -2.21 -2.82 5.27
N ARG A 19 -1.61 -2.06 6.18
CA ARG A 19 -2.31 -1.01 6.91
C ARG A 19 -2.82 0.11 6.00
N VAL A 20 -2.06 0.49 4.97
CA VAL A 20 -2.53 1.43 3.95
C VAL A 20 -3.74 0.85 3.22
N LEU A 21 -3.66 -0.41 2.78
CA LEU A 21 -4.77 -1.08 2.09
C LEU A 21 -6.05 -1.13 2.94
N LEU A 22 -5.94 -1.48 4.23
CA LEU A 22 -7.08 -1.51 5.14
C LEU A 22 -7.69 -0.13 5.36
N ASN A 23 -6.89 0.93 5.39
CA ASN A 23 -7.40 2.31 5.50
C ASN A 23 -8.18 2.73 4.25
N ILE A 24 -7.70 2.35 3.07
CA ILE A 24 -8.37 2.57 1.78
C ILE A 24 -9.71 1.82 1.76
N LEU A 25 -9.71 0.53 2.12
CA LEU A 25 -10.93 -0.27 2.22
C LEU A 25 -11.92 0.29 3.24
N ARG A 26 -11.44 0.76 4.39
CA ARG A 26 -12.31 1.41 5.37
C ARG A 26 -12.95 2.66 4.78
N ALA A 27 -12.20 3.49 4.06
CA ALA A 27 -12.74 4.69 3.42
C ALA A 27 -13.86 4.34 2.40
N THR A 28 -13.65 3.31 1.57
CA THR A 28 -14.66 2.87 0.58
C THR A 28 -15.91 2.27 1.25
N LEU A 29 -15.75 1.53 2.35
CA LEU A 29 -16.87 0.94 3.10
C LEU A 29 -17.67 1.98 3.89
N THR A 30 -17.00 2.98 4.50
CA THR A 30 -17.68 4.03 5.28
C THR A 30 -18.51 4.97 4.40
N ARG A 31 -18.13 5.12 3.12
CA ARG A 31 -18.89 5.92 2.16
C ARG A 31 -18.88 5.24 0.78
N PRO A 32 -19.82 4.30 0.54
CA PRO A 32 -19.92 3.60 -0.73
C PRO A 32 -20.03 4.59 -1.91
N GLY A 33 -19.24 4.38 -2.96
CA GLY A 33 -19.18 5.26 -4.12
C GLY A 33 -18.34 6.54 -3.94
N ALA A 34 -17.73 6.76 -2.77
CA ALA A 34 -16.83 7.91 -2.56
C ALA A 34 -15.48 7.79 -3.28
N MET A 35 -15.11 6.57 -3.68
CA MET A 35 -13.87 6.30 -4.38
C MET A 35 -14.16 5.31 -5.50
N ASP A 36 -13.83 5.72 -6.72
CA ASP A 36 -13.71 4.82 -7.85
C ASP A 36 -12.33 4.15 -7.88
N ASN A 37 -12.11 3.26 -8.85
CA ASN A 37 -10.84 2.56 -9.03
C ASN A 37 -9.67 3.53 -9.24
N GLN A 38 -9.89 4.66 -9.94
CA GLN A 38 -8.84 5.66 -10.17
C GLN A 38 -8.44 6.35 -8.85
N ASN A 39 -9.40 6.69 -7.99
CA ASN A 39 -9.12 7.26 -6.68
C ASN A 39 -8.34 6.29 -5.80
N VAL A 40 -8.71 5.00 -5.81
CA VAL A 40 -7.99 3.95 -5.06
C VAL A 40 -6.56 3.82 -5.55
N ALA A 41 -6.35 3.72 -6.87
CA ALA A 41 -5.03 3.64 -7.48
C ALA A 41 -4.17 4.87 -7.17
N MET A 42 -4.76 6.08 -7.22
CA MET A 42 -4.08 7.33 -6.87
C MET A 42 -3.59 7.31 -5.42
N MET A 43 -4.44 6.91 -4.47
CA MET A 43 -4.04 6.82 -3.05
C MET A 43 -2.91 5.81 -2.83
N MET A 44 -2.96 4.65 -3.50
CA MET A 44 -1.87 3.68 -3.45
C MET A 44 -0.57 4.27 -3.99
N SER A 45 -0.63 5.03 -5.09
CA SER A 45 0.53 5.72 -5.66
C SER A 45 1.11 6.78 -4.71
N VAL A 46 0.25 7.60 -4.08
CA VAL A 46 0.70 8.62 -3.11
C VAL A 46 1.35 7.94 -1.90
N ALA A 47 0.71 6.92 -1.35
CA ALA A 47 1.26 6.17 -0.23
C ALA A 47 2.60 5.51 -0.57
N SER A 48 2.73 4.95 -1.79
CA SER A 48 3.99 4.39 -2.29
C SER A 48 5.12 5.42 -2.28
N THR A 49 4.89 6.60 -2.85
CA THR A 49 5.88 7.70 -2.88
C THR A 49 6.30 8.12 -1.47
N GLU A 50 5.34 8.23 -0.54
CA GLU A 50 5.65 8.58 0.84
C GLU A 50 6.43 7.46 1.56
N ARG A 51 6.11 6.18 1.33
CA ARG A 51 6.89 5.06 1.86
C ARG A 51 8.33 5.08 1.34
N GLU A 52 8.52 5.32 0.05
CA GLU A 52 9.84 5.41 -0.57
C GLU A 52 10.68 6.55 0.05
N ARG A 53 10.06 7.71 0.31
CA ARG A 53 10.71 8.84 1.03
C ARG A 53 11.17 8.49 2.44
N HIS A 54 10.47 7.58 3.11
CA HIS A 54 10.82 7.11 4.46
C HIS A 54 11.80 5.93 4.47
N GLY A 55 12.21 5.41 3.30
CA GLY A 55 13.06 4.23 3.20
C GLY A 55 12.31 2.90 3.32
N ASP A 56 10.98 2.93 3.35
CA ASP A 56 10.10 1.75 3.41
C ASP A 56 9.95 1.13 1.99
N TYR A 57 11.06 0.78 1.36
CA TYR A 57 11.11 0.44 -0.07
C TYR A 57 10.27 -0.78 -0.47
N LYS A 58 10.19 -1.81 0.39
CA LYS A 58 9.35 -2.99 0.12
C LYS A 58 7.86 -2.64 0.25
N ALA A 59 7.51 -1.80 1.22
CA ALA A 59 6.14 -1.31 1.35
C ALA A 59 5.74 -0.48 0.13
N ALA A 60 6.63 0.42 -0.33
CA ALA A 60 6.44 1.18 -1.56
C ALA A 60 6.25 0.25 -2.78
N ALA A 61 7.12 -0.74 -2.96
CA ALA A 61 7.03 -1.70 -4.05
C ALA A 61 5.70 -2.48 -4.04
N LEU A 62 5.24 -2.93 -2.88
CA LEU A 62 3.94 -3.62 -2.75
C LEU A 62 2.77 -2.71 -3.12
N LEU A 63 2.79 -1.46 -2.66
CA LEU A 63 1.76 -0.47 -3.01
C LEU A 63 1.74 -0.17 -4.51
N GLY A 64 2.91 -0.07 -5.15
CA GLY A 64 3.04 0.07 -6.60
C GLY A 64 2.46 -1.12 -7.37
N GLN A 65 2.73 -2.34 -6.93
CA GLN A 65 2.16 -3.55 -7.54
C GLN A 65 0.63 -3.60 -7.42
N TRP A 66 0.09 -3.28 -6.24
CA TRP A 66 -1.35 -3.26 -6.03
C TRP A 66 -2.04 -2.15 -6.82
N LYS A 67 -1.39 -0.99 -6.95
CA LYS A 67 -1.85 0.09 -7.82
C LYS A 67 -2.03 -0.40 -9.26
N THR A 68 -1.07 -1.17 -9.80
CA THR A 68 -1.19 -1.80 -11.13
C THR A 68 -2.36 -2.79 -11.21
N LEU A 69 -2.63 -3.57 -10.16
CA LEU A 69 -3.78 -4.48 -10.13
C LEU A 69 -5.11 -3.72 -10.16
N VAL A 70 -5.23 -2.66 -9.35
CA VAL A 70 -6.43 -1.82 -9.30
C VAL A 70 -6.66 -1.09 -10.62
N ASP A 71 -5.59 -0.56 -11.24
CA ASP A 71 -5.65 0.05 -12.58
C ASP A 71 -6.19 -0.93 -13.63
N GLY A 72 -5.99 -2.24 -13.44
CA GLY A 72 -6.48 -3.30 -14.33
C GLY A 72 -7.92 -3.76 -14.08
N TRP A 73 -8.62 -3.22 -13.08
CA TRP A 73 -10.02 -3.58 -12.78
C TRP A 73 -11.05 -2.83 -13.65
N THR A 74 -10.60 -2.24 -14.77
CA THR A 74 -11.44 -1.54 -15.76
C THR A 74 -12.32 -2.49 -16.55
#